data_AF-A0A954SDU6-F1
#
_entry.id   AF-A0A954SDU6-F1
#
_cell.length_a   1.000
_cell.length_b   1.000
_cell.length_c   1.000
_cell.angle_alpha   90.00
_cell.angle_beta   90.00
_cell.angle_gamma   90.00
#
_symmetry.space_group_name_H-M   'P 1'
#
loop_
_entity.id
_entity.type
_entity.pdbx_description
1 polymer ?
#
loop_
_entity_poly.entity_id
_entity_poly.type
_entity_poly.pdbx_seq_one_letter_code
_entity_poly.pdbx_strand_id
1 'polypeptide(L)' 'FGKGFGPDESAFDGLHIDRTPQGLPVLSDALGWMEGTIAGSLEAGDHMIYLVQLTAANAGAELESQRPWVHIRKNGLGY' A
#
# COMPACT_ATOMS: atom_id res chain seq x y z
N PHE A 1 -1.35 -7.55 -7.54
CA PHE A 1 -1.12 -7.77 -6.10
C PHE A 1 -2.12 -8.74 -5.44
N GLY A 2 -3.44 -8.63 -5.63
CA GLY A 2 -4.41 -9.47 -4.88
C GLY A 2 -4.34 -11.00 -5.06
N LYS A 3 -3.75 -11.52 -6.14
CA LYS A 3 -3.52 -12.97 -6.34
C LYS A 3 -2.18 -13.48 -5.75
N GLY A 4 -1.34 -12.58 -5.24
CA GLY A 4 0.06 -12.89 -4.89
C GLY A 4 0.98 -13.00 -6.12
N PHE A 5 2.26 -13.19 -5.84
CA PHE A 5 3.34 -13.46 -6.79
C PHE A 5 4.36 -14.36 -6.09
N GLY A 6 5.10 -15.17 -6.85
CA GLY A 6 6.14 -16.05 -6.30
C GLY A 6 7.34 -15.26 -5.73
N PRO A 7 8.20 -15.91 -4.91
CA PRO A 7 9.38 -15.25 -4.33
C PRO A 7 10.38 -14.75 -5.39
N ASP A 8 10.44 -15.41 -6.54
CA ASP A 8 11.31 -15.06 -7.66
C ASP A 8 10.58 -14.31 -8.79
N GLU A 9 9.28 -14.03 -8.61
CA GLU A 9 8.47 -13.33 -9.60
C GLU A 9 8.54 -11.82 -9.37
N SER A 10 8.74 -11.06 -10.44
CA SER A 10 8.77 -9.59 -10.36
C SER A 10 7.37 -9.05 -10.10
N ALA A 11 7.13 -8.61 -8.86
CA ALA A 11 5.85 -8.04 -8.43
C ALA A 11 5.45 -6.75 -9.17
N PHE A 12 6.41 -6.08 -9.80
CA PHE A 12 6.25 -4.78 -10.44
C PHE A 12 6.46 -4.82 -11.96
N ASP A 13 6.59 -6.02 -12.56
CA ASP A 13 6.77 -6.13 -14.01
C ASP A 13 5.60 -5.48 -14.76
N GLY A 14 5.93 -4.65 -15.75
CA GLY A 14 4.95 -3.87 -16.52
C GLY A 14 4.28 -2.71 -15.78
N LEU A 15 4.69 -2.35 -14.56
CA LEU A 15 4.16 -1.20 -13.83
C LEU A 15 5.14 -0.02 -13.82
N HIS A 16 4.60 1.20 -13.85
CA HIS A 16 5.40 2.41 -13.60
C HIS A 16 5.67 2.54 -12.12
N ILE A 17 6.96 2.57 -11.77
CA ILE A 17 7.42 2.69 -10.39
C ILE A 17 8.38 3.86 -10.22
N ASP A 18 8.25 4.53 -9.09
CA ASP A 18 9.22 5.48 -8.57
C ASP A 18 9.87 4.95 -7.29
N ARG A 19 10.82 5.74 -6.77
CA ARG A 19 11.52 5.44 -5.52
C ARG A 19 11.24 6.52 -4.50
N THR A 20 10.88 6.09 -3.30
CA THR A 20 10.82 6.99 -2.15
C THR A 20 12.22 7.45 -1.75
N PRO A 21 12.36 8.44 -0.84
CA PRO A 21 13.68 8.85 -0.34
C PRO A 21 14.49 7.70 0.30
N GLN A 22 13.83 6.63 0.80
CA GLN A 22 14.49 5.44 1.36
C GLN A 22 14.69 4.33 0.31
N GLY A 23 14.37 4.59 -0.97
CA GLY A 23 14.53 3.65 -2.07
C GLY A 23 13.42 2.60 -2.21
N LEU A 24 12.33 2.72 -1.44
CA LEU A 24 11.20 1.80 -1.52
C LEU A 24 10.46 2.01 -2.86
N PRO A 25 10.01 0.93 -3.53
CA PRO A 25 9.23 1.05 -4.74
C PRO A 25 7.83 1.60 -4.42
N VAL A 26 7.38 2.59 -5.16
CA VAL A 26 6.01 3.12 -5.12
C VAL A 26 5.44 3.14 -6.53
N LEU A 27 4.12 2.97 -6.66
CA LEU A 27 3.44 3.06 -7.95
C LEU A 27 3.32 4.53 -8.35
N SER A 28 3.90 4.91 -9.48
CA SER A 28 3.86 6.30 -9.98
C SER A 28 2.43 6.78 -10.21
N ASP A 29 1.54 5.86 -10.60
CA ASP A 29 0.15 6.14 -10.93
C ASP A 29 -0.79 6.10 -9.70
N ALA A 30 -0.27 5.90 -8.49
CA ALA A 30 -1.07 5.95 -7.26
C ALA A 30 -1.50 7.39 -6.93
N LEU A 31 -2.63 7.55 -6.22
CA LEU A 31 -3.08 8.86 -5.72
C LEU A 31 -2.15 9.46 -4.65
N GLY A 32 -1.26 8.65 -4.09
CA GLY A 32 -0.27 9.06 -3.12
C GLY A 32 0.40 7.86 -2.48
N TRP A 33 1.49 8.11 -1.76
CA TRP A 33 2.23 7.09 -1.03
C TRP A 33 2.69 7.63 0.33
N MET A 34 2.95 6.70 1.24
CA MET A 34 3.52 6.96 2.55
C MET A 34 4.58 5.91 2.84
N GLU A 35 5.66 6.30 3.49
CA GLU A 35 6.68 5.38 4.00
C GLU A 35 7.01 5.69 5.46
N GLY A 36 7.54 4.69 6.16
CA GLY A 36 7.84 4.82 7.57
C GLY A 36 8.55 3.62 8.14
N THR A 37 8.84 3.70 9.44
CA THR A 37 9.47 2.62 10.20
C THR A 37 8.45 1.95 11.10
N ILE A 38 8.56 0.63 11.25
CA ILE A 38 7.73 -0.12 12.21
C ILE A 38 8.12 0.34 13.63
N ALA A 39 7.16 0.96 14.33
CA ALA A 39 7.30 1.40 15.71
C ALA A 39 6.79 0.36 16.72
N GLY A 40 5.99 -0.61 16.25
CA GLY A 40 5.52 -1.73 17.07
C GLY A 40 4.72 -2.75 16.26
N SER A 41 4.49 -3.91 16.84
CA SER A 41 3.62 -4.94 16.27
C SER A 41 2.78 -5.62 17.36
N LEU A 42 1.61 -6.12 16.98
CA LEU A 42 0.68 -6.83 17.85
C LEU A 42 0.10 -8.04 17.12
N GLU A 43 0.19 -9.21 17.74
CA GLU A 43 -0.54 -10.41 17.29
C GLU A 43 -2.04 -10.23 17.56
N ALA A 44 -2.87 -10.43 16.52
CA ALA A 44 -4.31 -10.23 16.55
C ALA A 44 -5.03 -11.43 15.92
N GLY A 45 -4.78 -12.63 16.48
CA GLY A 45 -5.37 -13.87 15.98
C GLY A 45 -4.68 -14.35 14.71
N ASP A 46 -5.40 -14.35 13.59
CA ASP A 46 -4.89 -14.73 12.26
C ASP A 46 -4.18 -13.57 11.52
N HIS A 47 -4.04 -12.41 12.17
CA HIS A 47 -3.37 -11.23 11.62
C HIS A 47 -2.25 -10.71 12.53
N MET A 48 -1.28 -10.03 11.92
CA MET A 48 -0.30 -9.18 12.61
C MET A 48 -0.63 -7.72 12.31
N ILE A 49 -0.78 -6.91 13.36
CA ILE A 49 -0.96 -5.46 13.24
C ILE A 49 0.41 -4.79 13.39
N TYR A 50 0.78 -3.93 12.46
CA TYR A 50 1.98 -3.10 12.56
C TYR A 50 1.61 -1.64 12.79
N LEU A 51 2.20 -1.03 13.83
CA LEU A 51 2.20 0.42 14.01
C LEU A 51 3.39 1.00 13.24
N VAL A 52 3.12 1.89 12.30
CA VAL A 52 4.16 2.52 11.46
C VAL A 52 4.25 4.00 11.80
N GLN A 53 5.47 4.46 12.14
CA GLN A 53 5.79 5.88 12.23
C GLN A 53 6.17 6.39 10.85
N LEU A 54 5.38 7.32 10.29
CA LEU A 54 5.65 7.88 8.97
C LEU A 54 6.89 8.78 8.98
N THR A 55 7.74 8.60 7.99
CA THR A 55 8.96 9.38 7.77
C THR A 55 8.89 10.24 6.52
N ALA A 56 8.09 9.84 5.52
CA ALA A 56 7.78 10.65 4.36
C ALA A 56 6.43 10.25 3.76
N ALA A 57 5.85 11.17 2.99
CA ALA A 57 4.65 10.96 2.20
C ALA A 57 4.65 11.92 1.02
N ASN A 58 3.99 11.54 -0.07
CA ASN A 58 3.75 12.45 -1.19
C ASN A 58 2.39 12.19 -1.82
N ALA A 59 1.80 13.26 -2.36
CA ALA A 59 0.61 13.18 -3.20
C ALA A 59 1.00 12.68 -4.60
N GLY A 60 0.13 11.88 -5.21
CA GLY A 60 0.22 11.54 -6.62
C GLY A 60 -0.28 12.69 -7.50
N ALA A 61 0.15 12.71 -8.76
CA ALA A 61 -0.22 13.78 -9.71
C ALA A 61 -1.74 13.93 -9.90
N GLU A 62 -2.48 12.83 -9.74
CA GLU A 62 -3.92 12.76 -10.00
C GLU A 62 -4.78 12.83 -8.72
N LEU A 63 -4.20 13.19 -7.58
CA LEU A 63 -4.94 13.22 -6.30
C LEU A 63 -6.17 14.15 -6.34
N GLU A 64 -6.05 15.28 -7.03
CA GLU A 64 -7.13 16.29 -7.12
C GLU A 64 -8.18 15.95 -8.20
N SER A 65 -7.81 15.18 -9.22
CA SER A 65 -8.64 14.86 -10.39
C SER A 65 -9.36 13.52 -10.25
N GLN A 66 -8.83 12.60 -9.44
CA GLN A 66 -9.35 11.25 -9.28
C GLN A 66 -9.91 10.99 -7.89
N ARG A 67 -10.70 9.92 -7.78
CA ARG A 67 -11.28 9.47 -6.51
C ARG A 67 -10.55 8.24 -6.01
N PRO A 68 -10.35 8.09 -4.69
CA PRO A 68 -9.78 6.88 -4.14
C PRO A 68 -10.65 5.67 -4.49
N TRP A 69 -9.99 4.54 -4.71
CA TRP A 69 -10.67 3.26 -4.78
C TRP A 69 -11.29 2.96 -3.42
N VAL A 70 -12.61 2.81 -3.39
CA VAL A 70 -13.35 2.47 -2.18
C VAL A 70 -13.84 1.03 -2.29
N HIS A 71 -13.31 0.16 -1.43
CA HIS A 71 -13.86 -1.18 -1.29
C HIS A 71 -15.07 -1.13 -0.35
N ILE A 72 -16.27 -1.29 -0.91
CA ILE A 72 -17.51 -1.43 -0.15
C ILE A 72 -17.91 -2.89 -0.17
N ARG A 73 -18.05 -3.50 1.01
CA ARG A 73 -18.56 -4.86 1.14
C ARG A 73 -19.95 -4.96 0.50
N LYS A 74 -20.19 -6.04 -0.24
CA LYS A 74 -21.42 -6.23 -1.03
C LYS A 74 -22.68 -6.40 -0.17
N ASN A 75 -22.53 -6.90 1.07
CA ASN A 75 -23.56 -6.96 2.12
C ASN A 75 -22.92 -6.98 3.51
N GLY A 76 -23.65 -6.59 4.55
CA GLY A 76 -23.15 -6.42 5.92
C GLY A 76 -23.59 -7.48 6.93
N LEU A 77 -23.92 -8.68 6.46
CA LEU A 77 -24.50 -9.74 7.29
C LEU A 77 -23.59 -10.97 7.25
N GLY A 78 -22.76 -11.15 8.28
CA GLY A 78 -21.97 -12.36 8.49
C GLY A 78 -20.71 -12.10 9.32
N TYR A 79 -20.84 -12.28 10.64
CA TYR A 79 -19.75 -12.79 11.49
C TYR A 79 -19.90 -14.30 11.56
#